data_AF-X1C9Q0-F1
#
_entry.id   AF-X1C9Q0-F1
#
_cell.length_a   1.000
_cell.length_b   1.000
_cell.length_c   1.000
_cell.angle_alpha   90.00
_cell.angle_beta   90.00
_cell.angle_gamma   90.00
#
_symmetry.space_group_name_H-M   'P 1'
#
loop_
_entity.id
_entity.type
_entity.pdbx_description
1 polymer ?
#
loop_
_entity_poly.entity_id
_entity_poly.type
_entity_poly.pdbx_seq_one_letter_code
_entity_poly.pdbx_strand_id
1 'polypeptide(L)'
;QQFWKYIESLPQDDYAVYYYSHHEKTTYKKLQKRHPDVISIEIVEKFFENPNVIDLYNLVQKQTDWPVGSYSLKALATYLGFKWRDETPSGALSIQWFNEYLESNDKDILKRILEYNEDDCKALMVLKDKLVELSNG
;
A
#
# COMPACT_ATOMS: atom_id res chain seq x y z
N GLN A 1 -5.18 0.37 17.11
CA GLN A 1 -6.66 0.36 17.18
C GLN A 1 -7.32 1.38 16.25
N GLN A 2 -6.72 2.55 15.95
CA GLN A 2 -7.40 3.60 15.17
C GLN A 2 -7.71 3.22 13.71
N PHE A 3 -6.88 2.41 13.05
CA PHE A 3 -7.14 1.95 11.67
C PHE A 3 -8.46 1.17 11.53
N TRP A 4 -8.68 0.13 12.36
CA TRP A 4 -9.91 -0.66 12.29
C TRP A 4 -11.15 0.15 12.62
N LYS A 5 -11.07 1.03 13.63
CA LYS A 5 -12.15 1.97 13.94
C LYS A 5 -12.47 2.91 12.78
N TYR A 6 -11.44 3.36 12.04
CA TYR A 6 -11.64 4.16 10.84
C TYR A 6 -12.35 3.35 9.75
N ILE A 7 -11.88 2.14 9.45
CA ILE A 7 -12.52 1.24 8.48
C ILE A 7 -13.99 0.96 8.84
N GLU A 8 -14.28 0.69 10.11
CA GLU A 8 -15.65 0.46 10.61
C GLU A 8 -16.53 1.71 10.56
N SER A 9 -15.93 2.92 10.54
CA SER A 9 -16.67 4.18 10.45
C SER A 9 -17.04 4.56 9.01
N LEU A 10 -16.42 3.94 8.02
CA LEU A 10 -16.73 4.20 6.61
C LEU A 10 -18.08 3.59 6.24
N PRO A 11 -18.86 4.22 5.34
CA PRO A 11 -20.13 3.65 4.91
C PRO A 11 -19.90 2.29 4.26
N GLN A 12 -20.71 1.32 4.64
CA GLN A 12 -20.61 -0.02 4.09
C GLN A 12 -20.78 0.00 2.56
N ASP A 13 -19.88 -0.67 1.85
CA ASP A 13 -19.87 -0.82 0.40
C ASP A 13 -19.72 0.48 -0.43
N ASP A 14 -19.40 1.62 0.21
CA ASP A 14 -19.18 2.93 -0.43
C ASP A 14 -17.71 3.39 -0.39
N TYR A 15 -16.79 2.44 -0.24
CA TYR A 15 -15.36 2.70 -0.34
C TYR A 15 -14.63 1.51 -0.94
N ALA A 16 -13.43 1.79 -1.48
CA ALA A 16 -12.49 0.78 -1.93
C ALA A 16 -11.13 0.99 -1.27
N VAL A 17 -10.45 -0.12 -0.99
CA VAL A 17 -9.06 -0.13 -0.50
C VAL A 17 -8.21 -0.77 -1.57
N TYR A 18 -7.25 0.00 -2.08
CA TYR A 18 -6.26 -0.51 -3.02
C TYR A 18 -4.94 -0.74 -2.30
N TYR A 19 -4.32 -1.87 -2.56
CA TYR A 19 -2.98 -2.16 -2.07
C TYR A 19 -2.15 -2.87 -3.14
N TYR A 20 -0.84 -2.93 -2.93
CA TYR A 20 0.11 -3.48 -3.91
C TYR A 20 1.13 -4.36 -3.20
N SER A 21 0.81 -5.66 -3.04
CA SER A 21 1.63 -6.53 -2.22
C SER A 21 1.36 -8.00 -2.51
N HIS A 22 2.42 -8.79 -2.56
CA HIS A 22 2.34 -10.25 -2.70
C HIS A 22 1.75 -10.94 -1.47
N HIS A 23 1.85 -10.31 -0.29
CA HIS A 23 1.70 -11.00 0.99
C HIS A 23 0.90 -10.20 2.03
N GLU A 24 0.15 -9.18 1.64
CA GLU A 24 -0.56 -8.27 2.55
C GLU A 24 -1.46 -9.02 3.54
N LYS A 25 -2.33 -9.89 3.02
CA LYS A 25 -3.22 -10.74 3.83
C LYS A 25 -2.44 -11.59 4.84
N THR A 26 -1.31 -12.15 4.45
CA THR A 26 -0.45 -12.94 5.33
C THR A 26 0.18 -12.09 6.43
N THR A 27 0.62 -10.86 6.11
CA THR A 27 1.16 -9.90 7.07
C THR A 27 0.10 -9.50 8.10
N TYR A 28 -1.11 -9.17 7.68
CA TYR A 28 -2.22 -8.83 8.58
C TYR A 28 -2.58 -10.00 9.51
N LYS A 29 -2.65 -11.23 8.99
CA LYS A 29 -2.88 -12.43 9.82
C LYS A 29 -1.76 -12.64 10.85
N LYS A 30 -0.50 -12.38 10.50
CA LYS A 30 0.64 -12.46 11.44
C LYS A 30 0.54 -11.36 12.51
N LEU A 31 0.17 -10.14 12.14
CA LEU A 31 -0.04 -9.03 13.07
C LEU A 31 -1.18 -9.32 14.06
N GLN A 32 -2.30 -9.84 13.57
CA GLN A 32 -3.43 -10.24 14.40
C GLN A 32 -3.02 -11.30 15.43
N LYS A 33 -2.27 -12.33 15.02
CA LYS A 33 -1.76 -13.37 15.95
C LYS A 33 -0.86 -12.79 17.04
N ARG A 34 -0.09 -11.74 16.73
CA ARG A 34 0.78 -11.05 17.71
C ARG A 34 0.01 -10.11 18.63
N HIS A 35 -1.10 -9.55 18.15
CA HIS A 35 -1.92 -8.54 18.84
C HIS A 35 -3.40 -8.92 18.78
N PRO A 36 -3.82 -10.02 19.44
CA PRO A 36 -5.18 -10.55 19.33
C PRO A 36 -6.24 -9.63 19.96
N ASP A 37 -5.83 -8.71 20.82
CA ASP A 37 -6.67 -7.69 21.46
C ASP A 37 -7.02 -6.51 20.54
N VAL A 38 -6.32 -6.36 19.42
CA VAL A 38 -6.53 -5.24 18.48
C VAL A 38 -7.68 -5.49 17.51
N ILE A 39 -7.83 -6.73 17.04
CA ILE A 39 -8.86 -7.13 16.08
C ILE A 39 -9.05 -8.65 16.07
N SER A 40 -10.28 -9.11 15.79
CA SER A 40 -10.55 -10.54 15.61
C SER A 40 -10.03 -11.04 14.26
N ILE A 41 -9.68 -12.33 14.18
CA ILE A 41 -9.21 -12.92 12.92
C ILE A 41 -10.33 -12.96 11.88
N GLU A 42 -11.57 -13.13 12.30
CA GLU A 42 -12.76 -13.15 11.44
C GLU A 42 -12.97 -11.79 10.77
N ILE A 43 -12.72 -10.69 11.46
CA ILE A 43 -12.81 -9.34 10.86
C ILE A 43 -11.70 -9.14 9.84
N VAL A 44 -10.47 -9.58 10.13
CA VAL A 44 -9.36 -9.53 9.15
C VAL A 44 -9.69 -10.35 7.91
N GLU A 45 -10.27 -11.54 8.06
CA GLU A 45 -10.65 -12.39 6.94
C GLU A 45 -11.76 -11.76 6.10
N LYS A 46 -12.84 -11.28 6.75
CA LYS A 46 -13.91 -10.54 6.08
C LYS A 46 -13.41 -9.32 5.32
N PHE A 47 -12.45 -8.58 5.89
CA PHE A 47 -11.85 -7.42 5.22
C PHE A 47 -11.22 -7.81 3.87
N PHE A 48 -10.43 -8.89 3.82
CA PHE A 48 -9.81 -9.35 2.57
C PHE A 48 -10.74 -10.18 1.67
N GLU A 49 -11.93 -10.54 2.13
CA GLU A 49 -12.98 -11.17 1.30
C GLU A 49 -13.87 -10.14 0.62
N ASN A 50 -13.86 -8.89 1.09
CA ASN A 50 -14.59 -7.80 0.46
C ASN A 50 -14.07 -7.54 -0.96
N PRO A 51 -14.92 -7.58 -2.00
CA PRO A 51 -14.49 -7.31 -3.38
C PRO A 51 -13.94 -5.90 -3.61
N ASN A 52 -14.25 -4.95 -2.73
CA ASN A 52 -13.73 -3.57 -2.78
C ASN A 52 -12.33 -3.45 -2.13
N VAL A 53 -11.77 -4.53 -1.58
CA VAL A 53 -10.37 -4.59 -1.11
C VAL A 53 -9.52 -5.27 -2.19
N ILE A 54 -8.85 -4.46 -3.00
CA ILE A 54 -8.32 -4.85 -4.31
C ILE A 54 -6.79 -4.86 -4.29
N ASP A 55 -6.24 -6.01 -4.64
CA ASP A 55 -4.80 -6.20 -4.88
C ASP A 55 -4.43 -5.82 -6.31
N LEU A 56 -3.87 -4.62 -6.48
CA LEU A 56 -3.42 -4.15 -7.79
C LEU A 56 -2.17 -4.88 -8.28
N TYR A 57 -1.37 -5.48 -7.39
CA TYR A 57 -0.22 -6.27 -7.81
C TYR A 57 -0.68 -7.52 -8.59
N ASN A 58 -1.67 -8.22 -8.05
CA ASN A 58 -2.26 -9.40 -8.67
C ASN A 58 -2.91 -9.06 -10.02
N LEU A 59 -3.62 -7.93 -10.10
CA LEU A 59 -4.23 -7.44 -11.34
C LEU A 59 -3.16 -7.18 -12.41
N VAL A 60 -2.11 -6.42 -12.06
CA VAL A 60 -1.02 -6.08 -12.97
C VAL A 60 -0.32 -7.34 -13.49
N GLN A 61 0.03 -8.27 -12.60
CA GLN A 61 0.74 -9.51 -12.97
C GLN A 61 -0.06 -10.40 -13.92
N LYS A 62 -1.40 -10.41 -13.82
CA LYS A 62 -2.23 -11.36 -14.56
C LYS A 62 -2.87 -10.80 -15.82
N GLN A 63 -3.07 -9.49 -15.88
CA GLN A 63 -3.94 -8.89 -16.90
C GLN A 63 -3.23 -7.81 -17.73
N THR A 64 -1.96 -7.50 -17.46
CA THR A 64 -1.26 -6.42 -18.16
C THR A 64 0.19 -6.76 -18.44
N ASP A 65 0.72 -6.19 -19.52
CA ASP A 65 2.14 -6.22 -19.84
C ASP A 65 2.71 -4.81 -19.95
N TRP A 66 3.89 -4.60 -19.36
CA TRP A 66 4.53 -3.29 -19.27
C TRP A 66 5.98 -3.34 -19.73
N PRO A 67 6.46 -2.35 -20.50
CA PRO A 67 7.83 -2.31 -21.01
C PRO A 67 8.80 -1.78 -19.94
N VAL A 68 8.87 -2.47 -18.80
CA VAL A 68 9.71 -2.12 -17.65
C VAL A 68 10.50 -3.33 -17.17
N GLY A 69 11.68 -3.10 -16.58
CA GLY A 69 12.53 -4.18 -16.06
C GLY A 69 12.01 -4.88 -14.80
N SER A 70 10.96 -4.35 -14.16
CA SER A 70 10.30 -4.98 -13.01
C SER A 70 8.87 -4.46 -12.86
N TYR A 71 7.98 -5.29 -12.31
CA TYR A 71 6.62 -4.87 -11.93
C TYR A 71 6.61 -4.44 -10.46
N SER A 72 7.58 -3.60 -10.07
CA SER A 72 7.50 -2.88 -8.81
C SER A 72 6.62 -1.65 -9.00
N LEU A 73 5.93 -1.21 -7.95
CA LEU A 73 5.13 0.02 -7.99
C LEU A 73 5.98 1.21 -8.47
N LYS A 74 7.23 1.30 -8.00
CA LYS A 74 8.18 2.33 -8.42
C LYS A 74 8.43 2.32 -9.92
N ALA A 75 8.77 1.17 -10.49
CA ALA A 75 9.06 1.06 -11.92
C ALA A 75 7.82 1.41 -12.78
N LEU A 76 6.65 0.91 -12.39
CA LEU A 76 5.40 1.15 -13.11
C LEU A 76 4.98 2.62 -13.02
N ALA A 77 4.96 3.20 -11.83
CA ALA A 77 4.55 4.60 -11.65
C ALA A 77 5.51 5.56 -12.38
N THR A 78 6.83 5.31 -12.33
CA THR A 78 7.81 6.09 -13.09
C THR A 78 7.58 5.97 -14.60
N TYR A 79 7.31 4.76 -15.11
CA TYR A 79 6.95 4.56 -16.52
C TYR A 79 5.68 5.34 -16.91
N LEU A 80 4.73 5.46 -15.99
CA LEU A 80 3.51 6.25 -16.14
C LEU A 80 3.71 7.77 -15.93
N GLY A 81 4.95 8.23 -15.74
CA GLY A 81 5.28 9.65 -15.60
C GLY A 81 5.13 10.23 -14.20
N PHE A 82 4.91 9.39 -13.18
CA PHE A 82 4.93 9.83 -11.78
C PHE A 82 6.33 10.29 -11.38
N LYS A 83 6.41 11.43 -10.69
CA LYS A 83 7.67 12.00 -10.19
C LYS A 83 7.76 11.82 -8.69
N TRP A 84 8.69 11.00 -8.25
CA TRP A 84 8.99 10.77 -6.85
C TRP A 84 9.68 12.00 -6.24
N ARG A 85 9.34 12.36 -5.00
CA ARG A 85 10.07 13.41 -4.25
C ARG A 85 11.49 12.96 -3.89
N ASP A 86 11.63 11.68 -3.55
CA ASP A 86 12.91 11.04 -3.27
C ASP A 86 13.13 9.93 -4.31
N GLU A 87 14.23 10.00 -5.06
CA GLU A 87 14.57 9.00 -6.08
C GLU A 87 15.31 7.79 -5.50
N THR A 88 15.84 7.91 -4.27
CA THR A 88 16.60 6.86 -3.59
C THR A 88 15.85 5.90 -2.67
N PRO A 89 14.51 5.98 -2.44
CA PRO A 89 13.89 5.14 -1.44
C PRO A 89 13.69 3.71 -1.96
N SER A 90 13.77 2.79 -1.01
CA SER A 90 13.29 1.42 -1.12
C SER A 90 12.57 1.07 0.18
N GLY A 91 11.70 0.05 0.15
CA GLY A 91 11.03 -0.41 1.37
C GLY A 91 12.02 -0.77 2.49
N ALA A 92 13.20 -1.29 2.16
CA ALA A 92 14.24 -1.59 3.15
C ALA A 92 14.81 -0.32 3.82
N LEU A 93 15.02 0.75 3.05
CA LEU A 93 15.50 2.02 3.59
C LEU A 93 14.47 2.69 4.51
N SER A 94 13.18 2.56 4.20
CA SER A 94 12.12 3.10 5.06
C SER A 94 12.13 2.49 6.48
N ILE A 95 12.49 1.21 6.60
CA ILE A 95 12.64 0.53 7.89
C ILE A 95 13.85 1.08 8.66
N GLN A 96 14.97 1.30 7.95
CA GLN A 96 16.17 1.89 8.56
C GLN A 96 15.88 3.31 9.08
N TRP A 97 15.24 4.16 8.27
CA TRP A 97 14.85 5.51 8.69
C TRP A 97 13.92 5.48 9.91
N PHE A 98 12.98 4.53 9.95
CA PHE A 98 12.10 4.42 11.11
C PHE A 98 12.85 4.03 12.38
N ASN A 99 13.79 3.09 12.31
CA ASN A 99 14.63 2.74 13.46
C ASN A 99 15.48 3.95 13.90
N GLU A 100 16.07 4.67 12.95
CA GLU A 100 16.86 5.88 13.23
C GLU A 100 16.00 6.97 13.89
N TYR A 101 14.75 7.15 13.45
CA TYR A 101 13.80 8.06 14.09
C TYR A 101 13.47 7.62 15.54
N LEU A 102 13.29 6.31 15.80
CA LEU A 102 13.02 5.83 17.16
C LEU A 102 14.19 6.10 18.11
N GLU A 103 15.42 6.09 17.61
CA GLU A 103 16.63 6.35 18.39
C GLU A 103 16.90 7.86 18.57
N SER A 104 16.78 8.64 17.51
CA SER A 104 17.14 10.07 17.47
C SER A 104 15.98 11.02 17.83
N ASN A 105 14.73 10.59 17.64
CA ASN A 105 13.53 11.43 17.63
C ASN A 105 13.61 12.63 16.66
N ASP A 106 14.44 12.52 15.61
CA ASP A 106 14.61 13.56 14.59
C ASP A 106 13.36 13.72 13.73
N LYS A 107 12.77 14.92 13.75
CA LYS A 107 11.53 15.22 13.03
C LYS A 107 11.72 15.31 11.52
N ASP A 108 12.93 15.55 11.04
CA ASP A 108 13.21 15.57 9.59
C ASP A 108 13.20 14.15 9.02
N ILE A 109 13.66 13.15 9.77
CA ILE A 109 13.55 11.73 9.40
C ILE A 109 12.08 11.31 9.36
N LEU A 110 11.29 11.67 10.39
CA LEU A 110 9.86 11.39 10.40
C LEU A 110 9.15 12.04 9.20
N LYS A 111 9.48 13.29 8.91
CA LYS A 111 8.93 14.00 7.74
C LYS A 111 9.23 13.25 6.46
N ARG A 112 10.48 12.83 6.25
CA ARG A 112 10.89 12.04 5.07
C ARG A 112 10.10 10.73 4.96
N ILE A 113 9.87 10.02 6.06
CA ILE A 113 9.06 8.78 6.06
C ILE A 113 7.61 9.06 5.66
N LEU A 114 7.02 10.15 6.16
CA LEU A 114 5.65 10.53 5.81
C LEU A 114 5.53 10.92 4.34
N GLU A 115 6.48 11.69 3.81
CA GLU A 115 6.54 12.06 2.40
C GLU A 115 6.72 10.83 1.50
N TYR A 116 7.58 9.88 1.90
CA TYR A 116 7.74 8.61 1.20
C TYR A 116 6.42 7.81 1.14
N ASN A 117 5.73 7.65 2.28
CA ASN A 117 4.46 6.91 2.33
C ASN A 117 3.35 7.60 1.52
N GLU A 118 3.31 8.94 1.54
CA GLU A 118 2.34 9.70 0.74
C GLU A 118 2.62 9.55 -0.77
N ASP A 119 3.90 9.53 -1.18
CA ASP A 119 4.25 9.25 -2.58
C ASP A 119 3.84 7.84 -3.01
N ASP A 120 4.03 6.81 -2.16
CA ASP A 120 3.55 5.45 -2.46
C ASP A 120 2.02 5.43 -2.69
N CYS A 121 1.24 6.15 -1.88
CA CYS A 121 -0.21 6.28 -2.09
C CYS A 121 -0.55 6.98 -3.42
N LYS A 122 0.14 8.07 -3.77
CA LYS A 122 -0.09 8.80 -5.02
C LYS A 122 0.33 7.99 -6.25
N ALA A 123 1.46 7.30 -6.17
CA ALA A 123 1.95 6.40 -7.21
C ALA A 123 0.97 5.25 -7.46
N LEU A 124 0.42 4.66 -6.39
CA LEU A 124 -0.60 3.62 -6.48
C LEU A 124 -1.86 4.12 -7.19
N MET A 125 -2.29 5.34 -6.91
CA MET A 125 -3.44 5.98 -7.56
C MET A 125 -3.20 6.20 -9.07
N VAL A 126 -2.01 6.66 -9.48
CA VAL A 126 -1.64 6.78 -10.90
C VAL A 126 -1.73 5.44 -11.62
N LEU A 127 -1.20 4.38 -11.00
CA LEU A 127 -1.30 3.03 -11.56
C LEU A 127 -2.76 2.56 -11.65
N LYS A 128 -3.54 2.76 -10.59
CA LYS A 128 -4.95 2.39 -10.52
C LYS A 128 -5.77 3.08 -11.61
N ASP A 129 -5.58 4.38 -11.81
CA ASP A 129 -6.29 5.14 -12.84
C ASP A 129 -5.91 4.67 -14.23
N LYS A 130 -4.63 4.34 -14.46
CA LYS A 130 -4.21 3.77 -15.74
C LYS A 130 -4.84 2.40 -16.02
N LEU A 131 -4.95 1.54 -15.00
CA LEU A 131 -5.60 0.24 -15.15
C LEU A 131 -7.08 0.38 -15.51
N VAL A 132 -7.77 1.36 -14.95
CA VAL A 132 -9.17 1.66 -15.30
C VAL A 132 -9.29 2.18 -16.74
N GLU A 133 -8.37 3.04 -17.18
CA GLU A 133 -8.33 3.50 -18.57
C GLU A 133 -8.19 2.32 -19.54
N LEU A 134 -7.27 1.38 -19.26
CA LEU A 134 -7.03 0.20 -20.07
C LEU A 134 -8.21 -0.78 -20.09
N SER A 135 -9.00 -0.86 -19.01
CA SER A 135 -10.17 -1.76 -18.97
C SER A 135 -11.40 -1.22 -19.73
N ASN A 136 -11.41 0.07 -20.07
CA ASN A 136 -12.53 0.72 -20.74
C ASN A 136 -12.35 0.82 -22.26
N GLY A 137 -11.23 0.35 -22.80
CA GLY A 137 -10.94 0.27 -24.25
C GLY A 137 -11.13 -1.15 -24.77
#